data_AF-A0A0Q9TH04-F1
#
_entry.id   AF-A0A0Q9TH04-F1
#
_cell.length_a   1.000
_cell.length_b   1.000
_cell.length_c   1.000
_cell.angle_alpha   90.00
_cell.angle_beta   90.00
_cell.angle_gamma   90.00
#
_symmetry.space_group_name_H-M   'P 1'
#
loop_
_entity.id
_entity.type
_entity.pdbx_description
1 polymer ?
#
loop_
_entity_poly.entity_id
_entity_poly.type
_entity_poly.pdbx_seq_one_letter_code
_entity_poly.pdbx_strand_id
1 'polypeptide(L)'
;MAGKGKLVTQTVKLGIKYGPQIWVATQALREPAKEAANKAISSERARRQAMAHAKSLADGSILKVYKGDVAHWVVFSGDEAVGVHPETDMLLTALVERADLTKRIRPDDKVKATDRAKDAATAALRRAKPNQIN
;
A
#
# COMPACT_ATOMS: atom_id res chain seq x y z
N MET A 1 -44.41 -30.10 11.73
CA MET A 1 -43.05 -29.62 12.05
C MET A 1 -42.06 -30.80 12.01
N ALA A 2 -41.43 -31.10 10.87
CA ALA A 2 -40.54 -32.28 10.75
C ALA A 2 -39.43 -32.17 9.68
N GLY A 3 -38.99 -30.95 9.32
CA GLY A 3 -37.99 -30.74 8.25
C GLY A 3 -36.67 -30.11 8.69
N LYS A 4 -36.61 -29.46 9.86
CA LYS A 4 -35.47 -28.59 10.22
C LYS A 4 -34.31 -29.29 10.94
N GLY A 5 -34.52 -30.50 11.47
CA GLY A 5 -33.50 -31.20 12.28
C GLY A 5 -32.40 -31.93 11.47
N LYS A 6 -32.71 -32.43 10.27
CA LYS A 6 -31.76 -33.20 9.44
C LYS A 6 -30.70 -32.32 8.76
N LEU A 7 -31.04 -31.06 8.48
CA LEU A 7 -30.15 -30.14 7.77
C LEU A 7 -29.07 -29.55 8.70
N VAL A 8 -29.40 -29.35 9.98
CA VAL A 8 -28.45 -28.87 11.00
C VAL A 8 -27.42 -29.94 11.37
N THR A 9 -27.80 -31.22 11.34
CA THR A 9 -26.92 -32.33 11.74
C THR A 9 -25.88 -32.71 10.67
N GLN A 10 -26.13 -32.47 9.38
CA GLN A 10 -25.16 -32.74 8.32
C GLN A 10 -24.00 -31.72 8.28
N THR A 11 -24.27 -30.44 8.55
CA THR A 11 -23.25 -29.37 8.50
C THR A 11 -22.22 -29.53 9.63
N VAL A 12 -22.66 -29.96 10.82
CA VAL A 12 -21.77 -30.24 11.96
C VAL A 12 -20.85 -31.44 11.69
N LYS A 13 -21.36 -32.50 11.06
CA LYS A 13 -20.54 -33.69 10.76
C LYS A 13 -19.45 -33.43 9.71
N LEU A 14 -19.68 -32.52 8.76
CA LEU A 14 -18.67 -32.13 7.75
C LEU A 14 -17.58 -31.23 8.34
N GLY A 15 -17.91 -30.34 9.28
CA GLY A 15 -16.93 -29.47 9.95
C GLY A 15 -15.91 -30.22 10.81
N ILE A 16 -16.30 -31.36 11.40
CA ILE A 16 -15.40 -32.20 12.22
C ILE A 16 -14.45 -33.03 11.32
N LYS A 17 -14.92 -33.48 10.16
CA LYS A 17 -14.14 -34.39 9.28
C LYS A 17 -13.01 -33.70 8.51
N TYR A 18 -13.16 -32.42 8.17
CA TYR A 18 -12.16 -31.65 7.42
C TYR A 18 -11.59 -30.45 8.19
N GLY A 19 -12.05 -30.22 9.42
CA GLY A 19 -11.65 -29.08 10.24
C GLY A 19 -10.15 -28.98 10.51
N PRO A 20 -9.45 -30.05 10.96
CA PRO A 20 -8.05 -29.93 11.35
C PRO A 20 -7.10 -29.60 10.20
N GLN A 21 -7.24 -30.25 9.03
CA GLN A 21 -6.31 -30.06 7.92
C GLN A 21 -6.50 -28.69 7.21
N ILE A 22 -7.74 -28.22 7.08
CA ILE A 22 -8.03 -26.91 6.52
C ILE A 22 -7.57 -25.81 7.50
N TRP A 23 -7.76 -26.00 8.81
CA TRP A 23 -7.33 -25.04 9.82
C TRP A 23 -5.79 -24.89 9.85
N VAL A 24 -5.05 -26.00 9.75
CA VAL A 24 -3.58 -25.98 9.68
C VAL A 24 -3.08 -25.33 8.38
N ALA A 25 -3.68 -25.65 7.23
CA ALA A 25 -3.34 -24.99 5.96
C ALA A 25 -3.66 -23.49 5.98
N THR A 26 -4.77 -23.10 6.63
CA THR A 26 -5.15 -21.69 6.79
C THR A 26 -4.20 -20.97 7.76
N GLN A 27 -3.74 -21.62 8.84
CA GLN A 27 -2.74 -21.05 9.74
C GLN A 27 -1.40 -20.84 9.06
N ALA A 28 -0.92 -21.82 8.29
CA ALA A 28 0.32 -21.72 7.52
C ALA A 28 0.24 -20.63 6.43
N LEU A 29 -0.95 -20.35 5.89
CA LEU A 29 -1.16 -19.24 4.95
C LEU A 29 -1.32 -17.87 5.66
N ARG A 30 -1.69 -17.86 6.94
CA ARG A 30 -1.96 -16.64 7.71
C ARG A 30 -0.69 -15.92 8.15
N GLU A 31 0.38 -16.67 8.41
CA GLU A 31 1.69 -16.12 8.77
C GLU A 31 2.30 -15.27 7.64
N PRO A 32 2.45 -15.76 6.39
CA PRO A 32 2.96 -14.94 5.28
C PRO A 32 2.03 -13.77 4.93
N ALA A 33 0.71 -13.96 5.06
CA ALA A 33 -0.25 -12.87 4.85
C ALA A 33 -0.13 -11.75 5.91
N LYS A 34 0.16 -12.10 7.17
CA LYS A 34 0.41 -11.12 8.25
C LYS A 34 1.71 -10.36 8.03
N GLU A 35 2.77 -11.02 7.57
CA GLU A 35 4.04 -10.36 7.28
C GLU A 35 3.93 -9.37 6.12
N ALA A 36 3.27 -9.76 5.04
CA ALA A 36 2.99 -8.86 3.92
C ALA A 36 2.10 -7.67 4.34
N ALA A 37 1.07 -7.92 5.16
CA ALA A 37 0.22 -6.87 5.71
C ALA A 37 1.00 -5.92 6.64
N ASN A 38 1.86 -6.44 7.51
CA ASN A 38 2.71 -5.63 8.40
C ASN A 38 3.74 -4.81 7.61
N LYS A 39 4.32 -5.37 6.54
CA LYS A 39 5.21 -4.64 5.62
C LYS A 39 4.47 -3.51 4.90
N ALA A 40 3.24 -3.74 4.44
CA ALA A 40 2.43 -2.70 3.83
C ALA A 40 2.07 -1.57 4.81
N ILE A 41 1.62 -1.92 6.02
CA ILE A 41 1.24 -0.96 7.06
C ILE A 41 2.44 -0.14 7.55
N SER A 42 3.58 -0.79 7.78
CA SER A 42 4.81 -0.09 8.18
C SER A 42 5.32 0.85 7.08
N SER A 43 5.21 0.46 5.81
CA SER A 43 5.58 1.32 4.68
C SER A 43 4.72 2.58 4.58
N GLU A 44 3.42 2.48 4.91
CA GLU A 44 2.48 3.60 4.91
C GLU A 44 2.72 4.52 6.11
N ARG A 45 3.00 3.96 7.29
CA ARG A 45 3.39 4.76 8.46
C ARG A 45 4.69 5.53 8.21
N ALA A 46 5.69 4.87 7.66
CA ALA A 46 6.97 5.49 7.29
C ALA A 46 6.77 6.61 6.27
N ARG A 47 5.89 6.40 5.27
CA ARG A 47 5.51 7.45 4.32
C ARG A 47 4.92 8.66 5.02
N ARG A 48 3.97 8.47 5.94
CA ARG A 48 3.33 9.57 6.67
C ARG A 48 4.31 10.34 7.53
N GLN A 49 5.24 9.65 8.19
CA GLN A 49 6.31 10.29 8.95
C GLN A 49 7.22 11.12 8.04
N ALA A 50 7.64 10.56 6.91
CA ALA A 50 8.43 11.29 5.93
C ALA A 50 7.70 12.51 5.37
N MET A 51 6.40 12.40 5.05
CA MET A 51 5.58 13.53 4.59
C MET A 51 5.45 14.62 5.67
N ALA A 52 5.26 14.23 6.93
CA ALA A 52 5.18 15.18 8.04
C ALA A 52 6.50 15.92 8.24
N HIS A 53 7.63 15.19 8.14
CA HIS A 53 8.96 15.76 8.21
C HIS A 53 9.25 16.71 7.02
N ALA A 54 8.91 16.30 5.80
CA ALA A 54 9.02 17.16 4.63
C ALA A 54 8.18 18.45 4.79
N LYS A 55 7.00 18.38 5.40
CA LYS A 55 6.14 19.55 5.60
C LYS A 55 6.76 20.62 6.52
N SER A 56 7.66 20.26 7.42
CA SER A 56 8.35 21.21 8.28
C SER A 56 9.56 21.88 7.63
N LEU A 57 9.96 21.47 6.43
CA LEU A 57 11.16 21.96 5.75
C LEU A 57 10.82 23.01 4.68
N ALA A 58 11.74 23.94 4.45
CA ALA A 58 11.68 24.84 3.31
C ALA A 58 11.97 24.04 2.03
N ASP A 59 11.00 24.00 1.11
CA ASP A 59 11.01 23.15 -0.10
C ASP A 59 11.13 21.63 0.19
N GLY A 60 10.37 21.16 1.16
CA GLY A 60 10.36 19.75 1.52
C GLY A 60 9.78 18.83 0.46
N SER A 61 10.44 17.70 0.20
CA SER A 61 9.91 16.63 -0.65
C SER A 61 10.34 15.26 -0.15
N ILE A 62 9.69 14.19 -0.63
CA ILE A 62 10.04 12.81 -0.28
C ILE A 62 10.26 11.95 -1.52
N LEU A 63 11.16 10.97 -1.43
CA LEU A 63 11.40 9.99 -2.48
C LEU A 63 11.34 8.58 -1.92
N LYS A 64 10.62 7.68 -2.61
CA LYS A 64 10.62 6.27 -2.29
C LYS A 64 11.83 5.59 -2.92
N VAL A 65 12.67 5.00 -2.08
CA VAL A 65 13.84 4.22 -2.47
C VAL A 65 13.68 2.81 -1.92
N TYR A 66 13.99 1.81 -2.74
CA TYR A 66 14.01 0.42 -2.29
C TYR A 66 15.44 -0.03 -2.00
N LYS A 67 15.61 -0.70 -0.88
CA LYS A 67 16.84 -1.42 -0.55
C LYS A 67 16.47 -2.84 -0.14
N GLY A 68 16.84 -3.81 -0.98
CA GLY A 68 16.32 -5.17 -0.86
C GLY A 68 14.79 -5.16 -0.89
N ASP A 69 14.17 -5.73 0.13
CA ASP A 69 12.71 -5.85 0.24
C ASP A 69 12.06 -4.72 1.06
N VAL A 70 12.82 -3.72 1.50
CA VAL A 70 12.35 -2.64 2.38
C VAL A 70 12.29 -1.32 1.63
N ALA A 71 11.12 -0.69 1.69
CA ALA A 71 10.91 0.65 1.18
C ALA A 71 11.34 1.70 2.22
N HIS A 72 12.26 2.56 1.81
CA HIS A 72 12.73 3.72 2.56
C HIS A 72 12.23 4.99 1.89
N TRP A 73 11.75 5.93 2.69
CA TRP A 73 11.27 7.24 2.26
C TRP A 73 12.30 8.27 2.66
N VAL A 74 13.10 8.69 1.69
CA VAL A 74 14.12 9.73 1.89
C VAL A 74 13.44 11.08 1.84
N VAL A 75 13.73 11.96 2.79
CA VAL A 75 13.23 13.32 2.91
C VAL A 75 14.29 14.28 2.39
N PHE A 76 13.87 15.25 1.59
CA PHE A 76 14.72 16.28 1.01
C PHE A 76 14.26 17.67 1.44
N SER A 77 15.22 18.59 1.54
CA SER A 77 14.98 20.04 1.53
C SER A 77 15.68 20.61 0.30
N GLY A 78 14.89 21.07 -0.68
CA GLY A 78 15.43 21.36 -2.01
C GLY A 78 16.07 20.11 -2.64
N ASP A 79 17.38 20.16 -2.85
CA ASP A 79 18.16 19.05 -3.42
C ASP A 79 18.94 18.22 -2.40
N GLU A 80 18.99 18.66 -1.15
CA GLU A 80 19.72 17.99 -0.08
C GLU A 80 18.86 16.92 0.60
N ALA A 81 19.39 15.70 0.73
CA ALA A 81 18.75 14.65 1.51
C ALA A 81 19.03 14.86 3.00
N VAL A 82 17.98 15.05 3.79
CA VAL A 82 18.09 15.43 5.22
C VAL A 82 17.62 14.34 6.19
N GLY A 83 16.91 13.32 5.71
CA GLY A 83 16.45 12.23 6.57
C GLY A 83 15.86 11.05 5.81
N VAL A 84 15.52 9.98 6.53
CA VAL A 84 14.96 8.75 5.95
C VAL A 84 14.02 8.05 6.93
N HIS A 85 12.91 7.50 6.41
CA HIS A 85 11.96 6.71 7.18
C HIS A 85 11.57 5.40 6.45
N PRO A 86 11.61 4.22 7.09
CA PRO A 86 12.14 3.98 8.43
C PRO A 86 13.63 4.36 8.53
N GLU A 87 14.09 4.63 9.75
CA GLU A 87 15.49 4.96 10.01
C GLU A 87 16.40 3.81 9.60
N THR A 88 17.59 4.14 9.10
CA THR A 88 18.60 3.17 8.69
C THR A 88 19.98 3.74 8.94
N ASP A 89 20.94 2.86 9.20
CA ASP A 89 22.36 3.22 9.39
C ASP A 89 23.07 3.50 8.05
N MET A 90 22.38 3.30 6.91
CA MET A 90 22.92 3.62 5.60
C MET A 90 23.03 5.13 5.38
N LEU A 91 24.12 5.54 4.74
CA LEU A 91 24.30 6.91 4.28
C LEU A 91 23.19 7.30 3.29
N LEU A 92 22.60 8.48 3.48
CA LEU A 92 21.55 9.01 2.60
C LEU A 92 22.02 9.11 1.15
N THR A 93 23.27 9.51 0.94
CA THR A 93 23.91 9.58 -0.39
C THR A 93 23.88 8.23 -1.11
N ALA A 94 24.15 7.13 -0.40
CA ALA A 94 24.13 5.78 -0.96
C ALA A 94 22.71 5.30 -1.31
N LEU A 95 21.68 5.79 -0.60
CA LEU A 95 20.29 5.48 -0.93
C LEU A 95 19.83 6.20 -2.20
N VAL A 96 20.29 7.43 -2.43
CA VAL A 96 19.81 8.27 -3.53
C VAL A 96 20.66 8.19 -4.80
N GLU A 97 21.86 7.59 -4.73
CA GLU A 97 22.84 7.51 -5.83
C GLU A 97 22.25 7.08 -7.19
N ARG A 98 21.32 6.11 -7.16
CA ARG A 98 20.69 5.55 -8.37
C ARG A 98 19.19 5.83 -8.45
N ALA A 99 18.69 6.70 -7.58
CA ALA A 99 17.28 7.00 -7.49
C ALA A 99 16.93 8.13 -8.48
N ASP A 100 15.80 7.98 -9.16
CA ASP A 100 15.28 9.02 -10.04
C ASP A 100 14.64 10.14 -9.20
N LEU A 101 15.37 11.26 -9.08
CA LEU A 101 14.97 12.41 -8.27
C LEU A 101 13.73 13.13 -8.82
N THR A 102 13.38 12.91 -10.10
CA THR A 102 12.18 13.53 -10.69
C THR A 102 10.88 12.96 -10.10
N LYS A 103 10.96 11.81 -9.44
CA LYS A 103 9.82 11.14 -8.78
C LYS A 103 9.61 11.59 -7.33
N ARG A 104 10.27 12.67 -6.90
CA ARG A 104 10.03 13.29 -5.60
C ARG A 104 8.58 13.77 -5.50
N ILE A 105 7.99 13.58 -4.33
CA ILE A 105 6.61 13.96 -4.02
C ILE A 105 6.65 15.08 -3.00
N ARG A 106 5.99 16.20 -3.30
CA ARG A 106 5.90 17.31 -2.34
C ARG A 106 4.68 17.14 -1.43
N PRO A 107 4.73 17.59 -0.17
CA PRO A 107 3.57 17.59 0.73
C PRO A 107 2.36 18.33 0.17
N ASP A 108 2.61 19.40 -0.60
CA ASP A 108 1.59 20.26 -1.18
C ASP A 108 1.19 19.86 -2.60
N ASP A 109 1.79 18.80 -3.17
CA ASP A 109 1.30 18.14 -4.40
C ASP A 109 0.01 17.39 -4.09
N LYS A 110 -1.05 18.14 -3.82
CA LYS A 110 -2.40 17.60 -3.79
C LYS A 110 -2.83 17.41 -5.23
N VAL A 111 -2.92 16.15 -5.67
CA VAL A 111 -3.85 15.78 -6.75
C VAL A 111 -5.22 16.31 -6.31
N LYS A 112 -5.66 17.41 -6.92
CA LYS A 112 -6.87 18.09 -6.47
C LYS A 112 -8.00 17.08 -6.60
N ALA A 113 -8.91 17.06 -5.63
CA ALA A 113 -10.09 16.20 -5.70
C ALA A 113 -10.88 16.45 -7.00
N THR A 114 -10.79 17.68 -7.54
CA THR A 114 -11.32 18.07 -8.84
C THR A 114 -10.67 17.34 -10.01
N ASP A 115 -9.37 17.05 -9.95
CA ASP A 115 -8.64 16.37 -11.03
C ASP A 115 -9.04 14.89 -11.04
N ARG A 116 -9.16 14.27 -9.86
CA ARG A 116 -9.72 12.91 -9.73
C ARG A 116 -11.17 12.80 -10.19
N ALA A 117 -12.00 13.80 -9.89
CA ALA A 117 -13.39 13.84 -10.35
C ALA A 117 -13.49 13.99 -11.87
N LYS A 118 -12.62 14.83 -12.48
CA LYS A 118 -12.53 14.99 -13.94
C LYS A 118 -12.04 13.73 -14.64
N ASP A 119 -11.07 13.03 -14.07
CA ASP A 119 -10.57 11.77 -14.60
C ASP A 119 -11.64 10.66 -14.52
N ALA A 120 -12.36 10.57 -13.40
CA ALA A 120 -13.46 9.64 -13.23
C ALA A 120 -14.63 9.92 -14.19
N ALA A 121 -14.99 11.19 -14.37
CA ALA A 121 -16.03 11.60 -15.33
C ALA A 121 -15.61 11.30 -16.77
N THR A 122 -14.35 11.55 -17.13
CA THR A 122 -13.80 11.26 -18.46
C THR A 122 -13.77 9.75 -18.73
N ALA A 123 -13.41 8.94 -17.74
CA ALA A 123 -13.45 7.48 -17.83
C ALA A 123 -14.88 6.95 -17.99
N ALA A 124 -15.86 7.53 -17.28
CA ALA A 124 -17.27 7.18 -17.40
C ALA A 124 -17.83 7.53 -18.79
N LEU A 125 -17.49 8.70 -19.33
CA LEU A 125 -17.90 9.11 -20.68
C LEU A 125 -17.31 8.21 -21.78
N ARG A 126 -16.07 7.76 -21.62
CA ARG A 126 -15.45 6.79 -22.54
C ARG A 126 -16.12 5.42 -22.48
N ARG A 127 -16.51 4.95 -21.28
CA ARG A 127 -17.28 3.70 -21.14
C ARG A 127 -18.70 3.80 -21.68
N ALA A 128 -19.32 4.98 -21.64
CA ALA A 128 -20.68 5.21 -22.14
C ALA A 128 -20.78 5.30 -23.67
N LYS A 129 -19.65 5.48 -24.38
CA LYS A 129 -19.59 5.46 -25.86
C LYS A 129 -18.77 4.28 -26.41
N PRO A 130 -19.19 3.02 -26.20
CA PRO A 130 -18.45 1.87 -26.70
C PRO A 130 -18.62 1.63 -28.21
N ASN A 131 -19.40 2.44 -28.96
CA ASN A 131 -19.74 2.11 -30.34
C ASN A 131 -19.86 3.31 -31.33
N GLN A 132 -18.98 4.30 -31.23
CA GLN A 132 -18.74 5.24 -32.34
C GLN A 132 -17.34 5.02 -32.89
N ILE A 133 -17.21 3.95 -33.67
CA ILE A 133 -16.16 3.77 -34.67
C ILE A 133 -16.86 4.08 -35.99
N ASN A 134 -16.40 5.11 -36.70
CA ASN A 134 -16.78 5.35 -38.11
C ASN A 134 -16.25 4.22 -38.99
#